data_AF-A0A923XT31-F1
#
_entry.id   AF-A0A923XT31-F1
#
_cell.length_a   1.000
_cell.length_b   1.000
_cell.length_c   1.000
_cell.angle_alpha   90.00
_cell.angle_beta   90.00
_cell.angle_gamma   90.00
#
_symmetry.space_group_name_H-M   'P 1'
#
loop_
_entity.id
_entity.type
_entity.pdbx_description
1 polymer ?
#
loop_
_entity_poly.entity_id
_entity_poly.type
_entity_poly.pdbx_seq_one_letter_code
_entity_poly.pdbx_strand_id
1 'polypeptide(L)'
;MNKKLASLIFLATFSTNVLTACGSDPGNVPDATSTDTQTDTTAVPTDKIATTTPAKAAATPPAKTTTTPTKTTTATTPAKTTAPVSTQTNESVAQKILLKTKQTYDGYKNFTATLTMYSKRNDKVAPSASATTTAEFKYTFQQQPKLCLLNVVKHSISLAVGGRLVWAYGATKARAKAAGALGLFPLDLDLSDSKLETNRNWRLDQVDQGSVLARALDPKATVTLTGKSTVGGRDAYVLQVKGNGLDDQVTEEDLSIDAQNFTLLADEVYAGKDLLFQLKLNQTSVNDTLAADTFIL
;
A
#
# COMPACT_ATOMS: atom_id res chain seq x y z
N MET A 1 -22.50 -33.10 -12.35
CA MET A 1 -21.08 -33.00 -12.75
C MET A 1 -20.46 -31.76 -12.12
N ASN A 2 -19.32 -31.95 -11.44
CA ASN A 2 -18.75 -31.07 -10.42
C ASN A 2 -18.21 -29.72 -10.95
N LYS A 3 -18.81 -28.60 -10.50
CA LYS A 3 -18.26 -27.24 -10.59
C LYS A 3 -17.30 -26.90 -9.43
N LYS A 4 -16.40 -27.83 -9.10
CA LYS A 4 -15.38 -27.67 -8.06
C LYS A 4 -14.02 -28.01 -8.64
N LEU A 5 -13.37 -27.04 -9.31
CA LEU A 5 -11.90 -26.94 -9.48
C LEU A 5 -11.55 -25.75 -10.41
N ALA A 6 -11.78 -24.49 -10.00
CA ALA A 6 -11.29 -23.32 -10.75
C ALA A 6 -11.39 -22.04 -9.90
N SER A 7 -10.61 -21.93 -8.82
CA SER A 7 -10.39 -20.67 -8.09
C SER A 7 -9.29 -20.85 -7.06
N LEU A 8 -8.10 -21.19 -7.54
CA LEU A 8 -6.91 -21.17 -6.69
C LEU A 8 -5.68 -20.96 -7.56
N ILE A 9 -5.52 -19.77 -8.13
CA ILE A 9 -4.33 -19.39 -8.87
C ILE A 9 -4.34 -17.85 -8.97
N PHE A 10 -3.53 -17.21 -8.13
CA PHE A 10 -2.98 -15.89 -8.43
C PHE A 10 -1.51 -16.18 -8.71
N LEU A 11 -1.10 -16.10 -9.98
CA LEU A 11 0.24 -16.41 -10.50
C LEU A 11 0.72 -17.88 -10.53
N ALA A 12 -0.19 -18.87 -10.58
CA ALA A 12 0.12 -20.26 -10.96
C ALA A 12 -0.57 -20.78 -12.26
N THR A 13 -1.19 -19.91 -13.08
CA THR A 13 -1.64 -20.23 -14.46
C THR A 13 -0.99 -19.28 -15.44
N PHE A 14 0.33 -19.21 -15.38
CA PHE A 14 1.10 -18.95 -16.59
C PHE A 14 1.63 -20.24 -17.23
N SER A 15 1.31 -21.43 -16.68
CA SER A 15 1.91 -22.70 -17.14
C SER A 15 0.94 -23.83 -17.50
N THR A 16 -0.38 -23.63 -17.60
CA THR A 16 -1.30 -24.74 -17.94
C THR A 16 -2.38 -24.47 -19.00
N ASN A 17 -2.41 -23.32 -19.67
CA ASN A 17 -3.35 -23.09 -20.79
C ASN A 17 -2.70 -22.44 -22.02
N VAL A 18 -1.47 -22.85 -22.37
CA VAL A 18 -0.88 -22.60 -23.70
C VAL A 18 -0.59 -23.94 -24.38
N LEU A 19 -1.64 -24.72 -24.56
CA LEU A 19 -1.60 -25.94 -25.38
C LEU A 19 -2.99 -26.29 -25.92
N THR A 20 -3.79 -25.29 -26.31
CA THR A 20 -4.94 -25.51 -27.21
C THR A 20 -5.33 -24.20 -27.92
N ALA A 21 -4.49 -23.75 -28.85
CA ALA A 21 -4.91 -22.93 -29.99
C ALA A 21 -3.76 -22.93 -31.02
N CYS A 22 -3.80 -23.94 -31.88
CA CYS A 22 -3.03 -23.99 -33.12
C CYS A 22 -3.93 -23.45 -34.24
N GLY A 23 -3.36 -22.65 -35.14
CA GLY A 23 -4.01 -22.09 -36.35
C GLY A 23 -4.37 -20.61 -36.17
N SER A 24 -3.90 -19.66 -36.98
CA SER A 24 -3.21 -19.70 -38.27
C SER A 24 -2.51 -18.35 -38.51
N ASP A 25 -1.27 -18.43 -38.97
CA ASP A 25 -0.39 -17.37 -39.51
C ASP A 25 -0.98 -16.70 -40.79
N PRO A 26 -0.38 -15.68 -41.46
CA PRO A 26 0.91 -15.01 -41.18
C PRO A 26 0.95 -13.47 -41.33
N GLY A 27 1.99 -12.83 -40.78
CA GLY A 27 2.29 -11.42 -41.10
C GLY A 27 3.47 -10.75 -40.40
N ASN A 28 4.70 -11.15 -40.76
CA ASN A 28 5.92 -10.33 -40.82
C ASN A 28 6.49 -9.68 -39.52
N VAL A 29 7.56 -10.27 -38.98
CA VAL A 29 8.57 -9.55 -38.17
C VAL A 29 9.97 -10.07 -38.55
N PRO A 30 10.97 -9.21 -38.79
CA PRO A 30 12.31 -9.62 -39.15
C PRO A 30 13.16 -10.07 -37.96
N ASP A 31 14.10 -10.91 -38.33
CA ASP A 31 15.11 -11.66 -37.60
C ASP A 31 16.03 -10.81 -36.69
N ALA A 32 16.32 -11.31 -35.49
CA ALA A 32 17.41 -10.84 -34.66
C ALA A 32 18.00 -12.03 -33.89
N THR A 33 19.02 -12.63 -34.52
CA THR A 33 19.96 -13.56 -33.91
C THR A 33 20.61 -12.96 -32.65
N SER A 34 20.50 -13.66 -31.52
CA SER A 34 21.37 -13.44 -30.36
C SER A 34 21.80 -14.79 -29.80
N THR A 35 23.12 -14.97 -29.78
CA THR A 35 23.88 -16.11 -29.30
C THR A 35 23.75 -16.34 -27.80
N ASP A 36 23.60 -17.62 -27.44
CA ASP A 36 23.71 -18.19 -26.10
C ASP A 36 25.07 -17.92 -25.45
N THR A 37 25.06 -17.54 -24.17
CA THR A 37 26.17 -17.84 -23.24
C THR A 37 25.57 -18.33 -21.92
N GLN A 38 25.81 -19.60 -21.62
CA GLN A 38 25.35 -20.30 -20.43
C GLN A 38 26.31 -20.07 -19.25
N THR A 39 25.70 -19.71 -18.11
CA THR A 39 26.04 -19.96 -16.69
C THR A 39 27.45 -20.38 -16.26
N ASP A 40 27.93 -19.70 -15.21
CA ASP A 40 28.38 -20.39 -14.00
C ASP A 40 28.06 -19.51 -12.76
N THR A 41 27.43 -20.06 -11.73
CA THR A 41 27.26 -19.34 -10.45
C THR A 41 27.33 -20.32 -9.29
N THR A 42 28.45 -20.21 -8.60
CA THR A 42 28.87 -20.94 -7.41
C THR A 42 27.94 -20.69 -6.22
N ALA A 43 27.58 -21.77 -5.51
CA ALA A 43 26.79 -21.74 -4.30
C ALA A 43 27.56 -21.11 -3.11
N VAL A 44 26.87 -20.27 -2.33
CA VAL A 44 27.37 -19.69 -1.06
C VAL A 44 26.80 -20.48 0.12
N PRO A 45 27.61 -20.86 1.14
CA PRO A 45 27.14 -21.62 2.28
C PRO A 45 26.35 -20.75 3.28
N THR A 46 25.35 -21.37 3.90
CA THR A 46 24.45 -20.76 4.89
C THR A 46 25.01 -20.95 6.30
N ASP A 47 25.49 -19.88 6.93
CA ASP A 47 25.89 -19.90 8.33
C ASP A 47 24.69 -19.70 9.27
N LYS A 48 24.60 -20.60 10.26
CA LYS A 48 23.62 -20.60 11.35
C LYS A 48 23.91 -19.47 12.34
N ILE A 49 22.95 -18.56 12.52
CA ILE A 49 22.97 -17.58 13.61
C ILE A 49 22.30 -18.18 14.84
N ALA A 50 23.06 -18.28 15.94
CA ALA A 50 22.58 -18.68 17.25
C ALA A 50 21.77 -17.53 17.91
N THR A 51 20.61 -17.88 18.47
CA THR A 51 19.72 -16.96 19.17
C THR A 51 20.08 -16.94 20.65
N THR A 52 20.49 -15.78 21.19
CA THR A 52 20.64 -15.58 22.64
C THR A 52 19.50 -14.71 23.17
N THR A 53 18.78 -15.26 24.14
CA THR A 53 17.66 -14.62 24.84
C THR A 53 18.18 -13.69 25.95
N PRO A 54 17.79 -12.39 25.99
CA PRO A 54 18.15 -11.53 27.11
C PRO A 54 17.31 -11.82 28.35
N ALA A 55 17.97 -11.89 29.51
CA ALA A 55 17.37 -12.08 30.82
C ALA A 55 16.56 -10.86 31.28
N LYS A 56 15.43 -11.12 31.93
CA LYS A 56 14.48 -10.16 32.49
C LYS A 56 15.03 -9.55 33.78
N ALA A 57 15.34 -8.25 33.75
CA ALA A 57 15.71 -7.49 34.95
C ALA A 57 14.46 -7.19 35.82
N ALA A 58 14.60 -7.38 37.13
CA ALA A 58 13.57 -7.11 38.12
C ALA A 58 13.44 -5.60 38.39
N ALA A 59 12.20 -5.09 38.40
CA ALA A 59 11.90 -3.69 38.69
C ALA A 59 11.72 -3.48 40.20
N THR A 60 12.46 -2.52 40.75
CA THR A 60 12.30 -2.01 42.12
C THR A 60 11.15 -1.00 42.18
N PRO A 61 10.24 -1.05 43.17
CA PRO A 61 9.15 -0.08 43.29
C PRO A 61 9.65 1.29 43.81
N PRO A 62 9.17 2.42 43.26
CA PRO A 62 9.51 3.75 43.78
C PRO A 62 8.75 4.06 45.08
N ALA A 63 9.44 4.80 45.94
CA ALA A 63 9.01 5.21 47.28
C ALA A 63 7.83 6.19 47.25
N LYS A 64 6.99 6.09 48.28
CA LYS A 64 5.82 6.92 48.54
C LYS A 64 6.26 8.29 49.07
N THR A 65 6.15 9.34 48.27
CA THR A 65 6.41 10.72 48.70
C THR A 65 5.09 11.36 49.17
N THR A 66 5.02 11.70 50.46
CA THR A 66 3.90 12.44 51.06
C THR A 66 4.20 13.93 50.96
N THR A 67 3.41 14.68 50.18
CA THR A 67 3.51 16.14 50.09
C THR A 67 2.43 16.83 50.92
N THR A 68 2.86 17.72 51.81
CA THR A 68 2.04 18.61 52.65
C THR A 68 1.35 19.69 51.81
N PRO A 69 0.08 20.04 52.06
CA PRO A 69 -0.59 21.11 51.33
C PRO A 69 -0.17 22.49 51.85
N THR A 70 0.44 23.29 50.98
CA THR A 70 0.73 24.72 51.22
C THR A 70 -0.48 25.55 50.80
N LYS A 71 -1.00 26.35 51.73
CA LYS A 71 -2.15 27.25 51.55
C LYS A 71 -1.75 28.45 50.69
N THR A 72 -2.18 28.48 49.44
CA THR A 72 -1.96 29.61 48.51
C THR A 72 -3.04 30.67 48.68
N THR A 73 -2.63 31.89 49.01
CA THR A 73 -3.46 33.09 49.07
C THR A 73 -3.84 33.55 47.67
N THR A 74 -5.14 33.68 47.39
CA THR A 74 -5.69 34.06 46.09
C THR A 74 -5.71 35.59 45.95
N ALA A 75 -4.90 36.14 45.05
CA ALA A 75 -5.02 37.52 44.61
C ALA A 75 -6.00 37.58 43.42
N THR A 76 -7.11 38.30 43.61
CA THR A 76 -8.11 38.59 42.57
C THR A 76 -7.51 39.43 41.46
N THR A 77 -7.21 38.77 40.33
CA THR A 77 -6.78 39.42 39.08
C THR A 77 -8.02 39.82 38.26
N PRO A 78 -8.07 41.03 37.67
CA PRO A 78 -9.22 41.47 36.87
C PRO A 78 -9.51 40.54 35.69
N ALA A 79 -10.78 40.22 35.48
CA ALA A 79 -11.24 39.34 34.43
C ALA A 79 -10.86 39.87 33.04
N LYS A 80 -9.92 39.18 32.38
CA LYS A 80 -9.58 39.40 30.97
C LYS A 80 -10.71 38.84 30.11
N THR A 81 -11.47 39.72 29.46
CA THR A 81 -12.45 39.37 28.44
C THR A 81 -11.76 38.56 27.35
N THR A 82 -12.01 37.26 27.34
CA THR A 82 -11.47 36.32 26.35
C THR A 82 -12.40 36.35 25.15
N ALA A 83 -11.86 36.67 23.97
CA ALA A 83 -12.57 36.55 22.71
C ALA A 83 -13.07 35.10 22.54
N PRO A 84 -14.21 34.90 21.84
CA PRO A 84 -14.75 33.56 21.62
C PRO A 84 -13.71 32.68 20.93
N VAL A 85 -13.34 31.60 21.60
CA VAL A 85 -12.46 30.56 21.04
C VAL A 85 -13.22 29.92 19.88
N SER A 86 -12.75 30.15 18.66
CA SER A 86 -13.24 29.46 17.45
C SER A 86 -13.18 27.96 17.69
N THR A 87 -14.33 27.32 17.90
CA THR A 87 -14.48 25.87 18.03
C THR A 87 -14.30 25.21 16.66
N GLN A 88 -13.05 25.07 16.25
CA GLN A 88 -12.71 24.30 15.06
C GLN A 88 -13.08 22.83 15.31
N THR A 89 -14.01 22.29 14.52
CA THR A 89 -14.41 20.88 14.63
C THR A 89 -13.30 19.96 14.12
N ASN A 90 -13.20 18.74 14.67
CA ASN A 90 -12.22 17.75 14.21
C ASN A 90 -12.34 17.45 12.71
N GLU A 91 -13.56 17.49 12.16
CA GLU A 91 -13.82 17.35 10.72
C GLU A 91 -13.14 18.47 9.91
N SER A 92 -13.29 19.73 10.33
CA SER A 92 -12.65 20.85 9.63
C SER A 92 -11.12 20.83 9.72
N VAL A 93 -10.55 20.25 10.78
CA VAL A 93 -9.10 20.00 10.87
C VAL A 93 -8.69 18.87 9.92
N ALA A 94 -9.42 17.76 9.93
CA ALA A 94 -9.16 16.60 9.09
C ALA A 94 -9.18 16.95 7.60
N GLN A 95 -10.17 17.73 7.16
CA GLN A 95 -10.27 18.19 5.77
C GLN A 95 -9.07 19.06 5.37
N LYS A 96 -8.58 19.95 6.26
CA LYS A 96 -7.37 20.76 5.98
C LYS A 96 -6.12 19.88 5.85
N ILE A 97 -5.99 18.86 6.71
CA ILE A 97 -4.88 17.89 6.64
C ILE A 97 -4.94 17.15 5.30
N LEU A 98 -6.11 16.63 4.93
CA LEU A 98 -6.29 15.84 3.72
C LEU A 98 -6.06 16.66 2.44
N LEU A 99 -6.55 17.90 2.37
CA LEU A 99 -6.28 18.81 1.25
C LEU A 99 -4.78 19.12 1.13
N LYS A 100 -4.09 19.32 2.26
CA LYS A 100 -2.65 19.54 2.26
C LYS A 100 -1.88 18.30 1.81
N THR A 101 -2.32 17.11 2.21
CA THR A 101 -1.77 15.84 1.72
C THR A 101 -1.95 15.68 0.21
N LYS A 102 -3.14 16.02 -0.31
CA LYS A 102 -3.38 16.01 -1.76
C LYS A 102 -2.48 17.00 -2.49
N GLN A 103 -2.33 18.21 -1.97
CA GLN A 103 -1.42 19.21 -2.52
C GLN A 103 0.04 18.73 -2.51
N THR A 104 0.49 18.11 -1.42
CA THR A 104 1.81 17.50 -1.31
C THR A 104 2.00 16.42 -2.39
N TYR A 105 1.04 15.49 -2.51
CA TYR A 105 1.08 14.41 -3.51
C TYR A 105 1.13 14.94 -4.94
N ASP A 106 0.30 15.94 -5.27
CA ASP A 106 0.28 16.57 -6.59
C ASP A 106 1.58 17.34 -6.92
N GLY A 107 2.31 17.76 -5.89
CA GLY A 107 3.61 18.43 -6.00
C GLY A 107 4.78 17.48 -6.24
N TYR A 108 4.58 16.16 -6.16
CA TYR A 108 5.63 15.20 -6.50
C TYR A 108 5.86 15.20 -8.01
N LYS A 109 7.12 15.36 -8.42
CA LYS A 109 7.58 15.08 -9.79
C LYS A 109 7.76 13.58 -9.95
N ASN A 110 8.51 12.98 -9.03
CA ASN A 110 8.78 11.54 -8.95
C ASN A 110 8.61 11.10 -7.50
N PHE A 111 8.22 9.85 -7.30
CA PHE A 111 8.08 9.25 -5.98
C PHE A 111 8.46 7.78 -6.07
N THR A 112 9.41 7.33 -5.24
CA THR A 112 9.76 5.92 -5.13
C THR A 112 9.60 5.48 -3.70
N ALA A 113 9.01 4.31 -3.49
CA ALA A 113 8.81 3.79 -2.16
C ALA A 113 8.80 2.27 -2.05
N THR A 114 9.11 1.79 -0.85
CA THR A 114 8.86 0.39 -0.47
C THR A 114 7.52 0.32 0.26
N LEU A 115 6.58 -0.43 -0.31
CA LEU A 115 5.26 -0.68 0.22
C LEU A 115 5.21 -2.07 0.85
N THR A 116 4.60 -2.20 2.02
CA THR A 116 4.18 -3.50 2.56
C THR A 116 2.68 -3.57 2.59
N MET A 117 2.14 -4.68 2.09
CA MET A 117 0.70 -4.91 1.98
C MET A 117 0.30 -6.13 2.79
N TYR A 118 -0.85 -6.02 3.46
CA TYR A 118 -1.63 -7.11 3.99
C TYR A 118 -3.05 -7.01 3.42
N SER A 119 -3.64 -8.13 3.03
CA SER A 119 -5.02 -8.16 2.54
C SER A 119 -5.71 -9.46 2.91
N LYS A 120 -6.87 -9.37 3.56
CA LYS A 120 -7.73 -10.50 3.93
C LYS A 120 -8.77 -10.72 2.83
N ARG A 121 -8.81 -11.94 2.29
CA ARG A 121 -9.70 -12.32 1.19
C ARG A 121 -11.16 -12.07 1.57
N ASN A 122 -11.98 -11.67 0.59
CA ASN A 122 -13.43 -11.62 0.76
C ASN A 122 -13.98 -13.07 0.86
N ASP A 123 -14.51 -13.41 2.02
CA ASP A 123 -14.99 -14.74 2.41
C ASP A 123 -16.25 -15.18 1.66
N LYS A 124 -16.93 -14.27 0.97
CA LYS A 124 -18.03 -14.59 0.05
C LYS A 124 -17.60 -15.48 -1.14
N VAL A 125 -16.29 -15.60 -1.41
CA VAL A 125 -15.73 -16.35 -2.55
C VAL A 125 -14.93 -17.58 -2.08
N ALA A 126 -15.64 -18.54 -1.49
CA ALA A 126 -15.24 -19.91 -1.15
C ALA A 126 -14.07 -20.14 -0.14
N PRO A 127 -14.17 -21.12 0.79
CA PRO A 127 -13.35 -21.19 2.01
C PRO A 127 -11.92 -21.77 1.86
N SER A 128 -11.36 -21.89 0.66
CA SER A 128 -10.13 -22.66 0.45
C SER A 128 -8.86 -21.80 0.49
N ALA A 129 -8.19 -21.82 1.65
CA ALA A 129 -6.73 -21.74 1.88
C ALA A 129 -5.91 -20.72 1.05
N SER A 130 -6.18 -19.44 1.25
CA SER A 130 -5.25 -18.54 1.95
C SER A 130 -6.06 -17.32 2.40
N ALA A 131 -6.35 -17.23 3.70
CA ALA A 131 -7.22 -16.18 4.27
C ALA A 131 -6.62 -14.77 4.12
N THR A 132 -5.30 -14.68 3.93
CA THR A 132 -4.53 -13.45 3.98
C THR A 132 -3.39 -13.48 2.96
N THR A 133 -3.24 -12.39 2.22
CA THR A 133 -2.12 -12.15 1.30
C THR A 133 -1.21 -11.10 1.93
N THR A 134 0.08 -11.38 1.99
CA THR A 134 1.10 -10.38 2.31
C THR A 134 2.01 -10.18 1.12
N ALA A 135 2.49 -8.94 0.95
CA ALA A 135 3.41 -8.57 -0.11
C ALA A 135 4.30 -7.40 0.29
N GLU A 136 5.44 -7.29 -0.38
CA GLU A 136 6.32 -6.13 -0.37
C GLU A 136 6.57 -5.71 -1.81
N PHE A 137 6.39 -4.42 -2.10
CA PHE A 137 6.55 -3.86 -3.44
C PHE A 137 7.55 -2.72 -3.42
N LYS A 138 8.31 -2.57 -4.51
CA LYS A 138 8.91 -1.28 -4.87
C LYS A 138 7.96 -0.58 -5.83
N TYR A 139 7.44 0.56 -5.41
CA TYR A 139 6.54 1.39 -6.18
C TYR A 139 7.28 2.64 -6.66
N THR A 140 7.13 2.98 -7.93
CA THR A 140 7.66 4.21 -8.51
C THR A 140 6.56 4.92 -9.28
N PHE A 141 6.43 6.22 -9.04
CA PHE A 141 5.49 7.12 -9.70
C PHE A 141 6.26 8.28 -10.34
N GLN A 142 5.82 8.69 -11.51
CA GLN A 142 6.32 9.85 -12.24
C GLN A 142 5.14 10.69 -12.72
N GLN A 143 5.03 11.93 -12.27
CA GLN A 143 3.89 12.82 -12.53
C GLN A 143 3.77 13.26 -13.99
N GLN A 144 4.85 13.24 -14.77
CA GLN A 144 4.83 13.51 -16.20
C GLN A 144 5.68 12.46 -16.92
N PRO A 145 5.06 11.45 -17.58
CA PRO A 145 3.70 11.44 -18.12
C PRO A 145 2.62 10.75 -17.27
N LYS A 146 2.69 10.79 -15.92
CA LYS A 146 1.80 10.07 -14.99
C LYS A 146 1.93 8.55 -15.08
N LEU A 147 3.15 8.05 -15.00
CA LEU A 147 3.43 6.62 -15.00
C LEU A 147 3.59 6.08 -13.59
N CYS A 148 3.14 4.84 -13.41
CA CYS A 148 3.30 4.05 -12.21
C CYS A 148 4.02 2.75 -12.57
N LEU A 149 4.94 2.32 -11.72
CA LEU A 149 5.64 1.05 -11.78
C LEU A 149 5.48 0.36 -10.43
N LEU A 150 5.07 -0.90 -10.46
CA LEU A 150 5.04 -1.77 -9.29
C LEU A 150 5.94 -2.96 -9.55
N ASN A 151 6.97 -3.14 -8.72
CA ASN A 151 7.82 -4.32 -8.74
C ASN A 151 7.56 -5.15 -7.47
N VAL A 152 7.23 -6.43 -7.63
CA VAL A 152 6.96 -7.33 -6.52
C VAL A 152 8.29 -7.85 -5.94
N VAL A 153 8.61 -7.44 -4.72
CA VAL A 153 9.85 -7.83 -4.03
C VAL A 153 9.66 -9.07 -3.18
N LYS A 154 8.53 -9.12 -2.44
CA LYS A 154 8.12 -10.29 -1.67
C LYS A 154 6.63 -10.50 -1.86
N HIS A 155 6.20 -11.76 -1.83
CA HIS A 155 4.79 -12.08 -1.91
C HIS A 155 4.55 -13.43 -1.24
N SER A 156 3.41 -13.58 -0.56
CA SER A 156 2.94 -14.85 -0.01
C SER A 156 2.79 -15.97 -1.06
N ILE A 157 2.73 -15.60 -2.34
CA ILE A 157 2.81 -16.49 -3.49
C ILE A 157 4.15 -16.25 -4.18
N SER A 158 5.08 -17.19 -4.05
CA SER A 158 6.46 -17.06 -4.54
C SER A 158 6.56 -16.79 -6.04
N LEU A 159 5.64 -17.33 -6.85
CA LEU A 159 5.60 -17.12 -8.31
C LEU A 159 5.34 -15.67 -8.70
N ALA A 160 4.84 -14.83 -7.78
CA ALA A 160 4.66 -13.41 -8.02
C ALA A 160 5.91 -12.56 -7.81
N VAL A 161 6.90 -13.08 -7.06
CA VAL A 161 8.13 -12.36 -6.76
C VAL A 161 8.93 -12.12 -8.04
N GLY A 162 9.31 -10.87 -8.27
CA GLY A 162 9.98 -10.42 -9.50
C GLY A 162 9.03 -9.95 -10.59
N GLY A 163 7.71 -10.10 -10.41
CA GLY A 163 6.72 -9.53 -11.31
C GLY A 163 6.80 -8.00 -11.35
N ARG A 164 6.58 -7.43 -12.54
CA ARG A 164 6.60 -5.99 -12.78
C ARG A 164 5.33 -5.57 -13.49
N LEU A 165 4.79 -4.42 -13.12
CA LEU A 165 3.61 -3.82 -13.75
C LEU A 165 3.85 -2.34 -13.99
N VAL A 166 3.59 -1.87 -15.22
CA VAL A 166 3.63 -0.46 -15.59
C VAL A 166 2.27 -0.03 -16.10
N TRP A 167 1.75 1.09 -15.61
CA TRP A 167 0.52 1.70 -16.12
C TRP A 167 0.59 3.22 -16.07
N ALA A 168 -0.20 3.88 -16.91
CA ALA A 168 -0.41 5.32 -16.79
C ALA A 168 -1.65 5.58 -15.92
N TYR A 169 -1.60 6.63 -15.10
CA TYR A 169 -2.73 7.03 -14.28
C TYR A 169 -3.92 7.43 -15.18
N GLY A 170 -5.09 6.83 -14.94
CA GLY A 170 -6.29 7.01 -15.76
C GLY A 170 -6.31 6.23 -17.08
N ALA A 171 -5.30 5.41 -17.37
CA ALA A 171 -5.36 4.46 -18.48
C ALA A 171 -6.33 3.31 -18.17
N THR A 172 -6.70 2.55 -19.20
CA THR A 172 -7.49 1.32 -19.06
C THR A 172 -6.65 0.06 -19.06
N LYS A 173 -5.35 0.17 -19.38
CA LYS A 173 -4.43 -0.95 -19.53
C LYS A 173 -3.19 -0.79 -18.68
N ALA A 174 -2.62 -1.91 -18.31
CA ALA A 174 -1.30 -2.02 -17.71
C ALA A 174 -0.47 -3.03 -18.51
N ARG A 175 0.82 -2.73 -18.65
CA ARG A 175 1.80 -3.66 -19.20
C ARG A 175 2.40 -4.45 -18.05
N ALA A 176 2.28 -5.77 -18.09
CA ALA A 176 2.72 -6.67 -17.03
C ALA A 176 3.81 -7.61 -17.53
N LYS A 177 4.79 -7.90 -16.68
CA LYS A 177 5.85 -8.87 -16.94
C LYS A 177 5.98 -9.80 -15.74
N ALA A 178 5.84 -11.10 -15.98
CA ALA A 178 6.06 -12.11 -14.96
C ALA A 178 7.56 -12.25 -14.62
N ALA A 179 7.87 -12.96 -13.54
CA ALA A 179 9.24 -13.29 -13.19
C ALA A 179 9.78 -14.48 -14.01
N GLY A 180 11.11 -14.61 -14.05
CA GLY A 180 11.79 -15.74 -14.69
C GLY A 180 11.58 -15.81 -16.21
N ALA A 181 11.64 -17.02 -16.78
CA ALA A 181 11.51 -17.25 -18.22
C ALA A 181 10.15 -16.81 -18.80
N LEU A 182 9.10 -16.76 -17.97
CA LEU A 182 7.79 -16.22 -18.36
C LEU A 182 7.82 -14.70 -18.58
N GLY A 183 8.85 -14.01 -18.07
CA GLY A 183 9.03 -12.58 -18.23
C GLY A 183 9.61 -12.15 -19.57
N LEU A 184 9.92 -13.07 -20.49
CA LEU A 184 10.51 -12.70 -21.78
C LEU A 184 9.56 -11.85 -22.64
N PHE A 185 8.25 -11.99 -22.44
CA PHE A 185 7.23 -11.28 -23.21
C PHE A 185 6.27 -10.53 -22.27
N PRO A 186 6.41 -9.21 -22.12
CA PRO A 186 5.42 -8.40 -21.43
C PRO A 186 4.04 -8.53 -22.11
N LEU A 187 2.98 -8.54 -21.32
CA LEU A 187 1.60 -8.59 -21.77
C LEU A 187 0.89 -7.28 -21.47
N ASP A 188 0.04 -6.81 -22.38
CA ASP A 188 -0.90 -5.73 -22.10
C ASP A 188 -2.19 -6.34 -21.55
N LEU A 189 -2.56 -5.96 -20.33
CA LEU A 189 -3.75 -6.42 -19.62
C LEU A 189 -4.65 -5.22 -19.36
N ASP A 190 -5.96 -5.40 -19.46
CA ASP A 190 -6.89 -4.38 -18.99
C ASP A 190 -6.78 -4.27 -17.46
N LEU A 191 -6.84 -3.06 -16.91
CA LEU A 191 -6.81 -2.83 -15.46
C LEU A 191 -8.01 -3.45 -14.72
N SER A 192 -9.07 -3.78 -15.46
CA SER A 192 -10.22 -4.56 -14.98
C SER A 192 -10.04 -6.07 -15.17
N ASP A 193 -8.91 -6.54 -15.69
CA ASP A 193 -8.63 -7.97 -15.74
C ASP A 193 -8.52 -8.47 -14.29
N SER A 194 -9.33 -9.48 -13.95
CA SER A 194 -9.33 -10.15 -12.63
C SER A 194 -7.94 -10.60 -12.14
N LYS A 195 -6.96 -10.77 -13.04
CA LYS A 195 -5.56 -11.10 -12.70
C LYS A 195 -4.78 -9.93 -12.11
N LEU A 196 -5.26 -8.70 -12.27
CA LEU A 196 -4.68 -7.49 -11.71
C LEU A 196 -5.41 -6.99 -10.46
N GLU A 197 -6.50 -7.66 -10.05
CA GLU A 197 -7.23 -7.29 -8.85
C GLU A 197 -6.54 -7.79 -7.57
N THR A 198 -6.86 -7.18 -6.43
CA THR A 198 -6.48 -7.74 -5.13
C THR A 198 -7.27 -9.03 -4.86
N ASN A 199 -6.89 -9.77 -3.81
CA ASN A 199 -7.70 -10.90 -3.32
C ASN A 199 -9.08 -10.49 -2.75
N ARG A 200 -9.41 -9.19 -2.75
CA ARG A 200 -10.75 -8.64 -2.44
C ARG A 200 -11.51 -8.18 -3.69
N ASN A 201 -10.97 -8.45 -4.88
CA ASN A 201 -11.47 -8.00 -6.18
C ASN A 201 -11.46 -6.46 -6.32
N TRP A 202 -10.53 -5.79 -5.63
CA TRP A 202 -10.31 -4.35 -5.84
C TRP A 202 -9.28 -4.16 -6.94
N ARG A 203 -9.53 -3.23 -7.84
CA ARG A 203 -8.58 -2.87 -8.89
C ARG A 203 -7.43 -2.04 -8.33
N LEU A 204 -6.31 -2.02 -9.04
CA LEU A 204 -5.13 -1.24 -8.63
C LEU A 204 -5.40 0.25 -8.57
N ASP A 205 -6.20 0.77 -9.50
CA ASP A 205 -6.66 2.17 -9.54
C ASP A 205 -7.74 2.47 -8.47
N GLN A 206 -8.06 1.51 -7.60
CA GLN A 206 -8.87 1.73 -6.40
C GLN A 206 -8.03 1.70 -5.14
N VAL A 207 -6.76 1.29 -5.17
CA VAL A 207 -5.93 1.13 -3.95
C VAL A 207 -4.61 1.90 -4.03
N ASP A 208 -4.35 2.61 -5.12
CA ASP A 208 -3.21 3.51 -5.21
C ASP A 208 -3.44 4.79 -4.38
N GLN A 209 -2.36 5.47 -4.00
CA GLN A 209 -2.41 6.65 -3.12
C GLN A 209 -3.29 7.78 -3.69
N GLY A 210 -3.27 8.00 -5.01
CA GLY A 210 -4.08 9.04 -5.63
C GLY A 210 -5.57 8.75 -5.46
N SER A 211 -5.96 7.50 -5.66
CA SER A 211 -7.34 7.03 -5.53
C SER A 211 -7.82 6.97 -4.09
N VAL A 212 -6.96 6.60 -3.13
CA VAL A 212 -7.23 6.70 -1.68
C VAL A 212 -7.58 8.13 -1.30
N LEU A 213 -6.74 9.10 -1.71
CA LEU A 213 -6.98 10.52 -1.42
C LEU A 213 -8.25 11.03 -2.12
N ALA A 214 -8.51 10.58 -3.35
CA ALA A 214 -9.72 10.96 -4.08
C ALA A 214 -11.00 10.48 -3.36
N ARG A 215 -11.03 9.24 -2.85
CA ARG A 215 -12.15 8.73 -2.06
C ARG A 215 -12.35 9.50 -0.77
N ALA A 216 -11.28 9.79 -0.04
CA ALA A 216 -11.36 10.53 1.21
C ALA A 216 -11.83 11.99 1.01
N LEU A 217 -11.58 12.57 -0.17
CA LEU A 217 -12.05 13.90 -0.56
C LEU A 217 -13.44 13.88 -1.22
N ASP A 218 -14.07 12.73 -1.41
CA ASP A 218 -15.42 12.65 -1.95
C ASP A 218 -16.40 13.38 -1.00
N PRO A 219 -17.29 14.25 -1.50
CA PRO A 219 -18.27 14.95 -0.67
C PRO A 219 -19.21 14.03 0.14
N LYS A 220 -19.35 12.76 -0.27
CA LYS A 220 -20.12 11.74 0.47
C LYS A 220 -19.31 11.09 1.59
N ALA A 221 -17.99 11.23 1.58
CA ALA A 221 -17.14 10.71 2.62
C ALA A 221 -17.20 11.60 3.87
N THR A 222 -17.28 10.97 5.03
CA THR A 222 -17.11 11.66 6.32
C THR A 222 -15.69 11.43 6.80
N VAL A 223 -14.93 12.51 7.01
CA VAL A 223 -13.53 12.44 7.44
C VAL A 223 -13.37 13.11 8.80
N THR A 224 -12.83 12.37 9.77
CA THR A 224 -12.62 12.86 11.13
C THR A 224 -11.18 12.62 11.57
N LEU A 225 -10.59 13.58 12.28
CA LEU A 225 -9.29 13.40 12.93
C LEU A 225 -9.53 12.61 14.23
N THR A 226 -9.11 11.35 14.26
CA THR A 226 -9.31 10.46 15.43
C THR A 226 -8.17 10.56 16.43
N GLY A 227 -6.98 10.95 15.99
CA GLY A 227 -5.85 11.16 16.88
C GLY A 227 -4.52 11.34 16.18
N LYS A 228 -3.46 11.00 16.93
CA LYS A 228 -2.08 10.94 16.46
C LYS A 228 -1.50 9.58 16.79
N SER A 229 -0.58 9.12 15.95
CA SER A 229 0.11 7.84 16.11
C SER A 229 1.56 7.97 15.62
N THR A 230 2.29 6.87 15.61
CA THR A 230 3.63 6.77 15.04
C THR A 230 3.66 5.62 14.04
N VAL A 231 4.04 5.89 12.79
CA VAL A 231 4.17 4.88 11.72
C VAL A 231 5.61 4.86 11.24
N GLY A 232 6.30 3.73 11.39
CA GLY A 232 7.70 3.62 11.00
C GLY A 232 8.63 4.61 11.70
N GLY A 233 8.33 4.99 12.94
CA GLY A 233 9.09 5.99 13.70
C GLY A 233 8.77 7.45 13.36
N ARG A 234 7.78 7.71 12.49
CA ARG A 234 7.34 9.06 12.11
C ARG A 234 6.00 9.39 12.77
N ASP A 235 5.89 10.59 13.33
CA ASP A 235 4.64 11.09 13.88
C ASP A 235 3.60 11.27 12.77
N ALA A 236 2.38 10.78 13.01
CA ALA A 236 1.31 10.79 12.05
C ALA A 236 0.00 11.29 12.66
N TYR A 237 -0.77 12.04 11.88
CA TYR A 237 -2.21 12.22 12.08
C TYR A 237 -2.93 10.96 11.63
N VAL A 238 -3.96 10.53 12.36
CA VAL A 238 -4.84 9.44 11.94
C VAL A 238 -6.19 10.02 11.59
N LEU A 239 -6.57 9.91 10.32
CA LEU A 239 -7.87 10.34 9.81
C LEU A 239 -8.74 9.11 9.57
N GLN A 240 -9.93 9.09 10.16
CA GLN A 240 -10.94 8.06 9.90
C GLN A 240 -11.87 8.55 8.79
N VAL A 241 -12.04 7.72 7.77
CA VAL A 241 -12.87 7.93 6.59
C VAL A 241 -14.01 6.92 6.58
N LYS A 242 -15.25 7.41 6.43
CA LYS A 242 -16.46 6.59 6.29
C LYS A 242 -17.22 6.94 5.02
N GLY A 243 -17.89 5.96 4.42
CA GLY A 243 -18.66 6.15 3.18
C GLY A 243 -17.82 6.15 1.89
N ASN A 244 -16.63 5.53 1.92
CA ASN A 244 -15.67 5.48 0.83
C ASN A 244 -16.09 4.59 -0.36
N GLY A 245 -17.04 3.66 -0.17
CA GLY A 245 -17.65 2.88 -1.26
C GLY A 245 -16.73 1.86 -1.94
N LEU A 246 -15.69 1.36 -1.26
CA LEU A 246 -14.79 0.32 -1.82
C LEU A 246 -15.53 -1.00 -2.08
N ASP A 247 -16.22 -1.52 -1.06
CA ASP A 247 -17.15 -2.64 -1.18
C ASP A 247 -18.20 -2.58 -0.04
N ASP A 248 -19.13 -3.53 -0.02
CA ASP A 248 -20.24 -3.57 0.94
C ASP A 248 -19.86 -4.04 2.35
N GLN A 249 -18.65 -4.58 2.54
CA GLN A 249 -18.12 -5.00 3.83
C GLN A 249 -17.31 -3.90 4.50
N VAL A 250 -16.73 -2.97 3.72
CA VAL A 250 -15.93 -1.87 4.26
C VAL A 250 -16.81 -0.90 5.03
N THR A 251 -16.53 -0.78 6.33
CA THR A 251 -17.22 0.17 7.21
C THR A 251 -16.39 1.42 7.46
N GLU A 252 -15.07 1.32 7.32
CA GLU A 252 -14.11 2.32 7.77
C GLU A 252 -12.77 2.18 7.04
N GLU A 253 -12.11 3.32 6.80
CA GLU A 253 -10.76 3.42 6.25
C GLU A 253 -9.97 4.45 7.08
N ASP A 254 -8.86 4.03 7.68
CA ASP A 254 -7.98 4.88 8.46
C ASP A 254 -6.74 5.26 7.65
N LEU A 255 -6.53 6.57 7.50
CA LEU A 255 -5.40 7.15 6.79
C LEU A 255 -4.41 7.70 7.80
N SER A 256 -3.20 7.15 7.81
CA SER A 256 -2.09 7.71 8.59
C SER A 256 -1.29 8.68 7.74
N ILE A 257 -1.28 9.95 8.11
CA ILE A 257 -0.64 11.03 7.36
C ILE A 257 0.50 11.60 8.19
N ASP A 258 1.70 11.67 7.61
CA ASP A 258 2.86 12.26 8.27
C ASP A 258 2.60 13.69 8.74
N ALA A 259 2.90 13.96 10.02
CA ALA A 259 2.58 15.24 10.64
C ALA A 259 3.45 16.41 10.16
N GLN A 260 4.62 16.13 9.58
CA GLN A 260 5.60 17.13 9.14
C GLN A 260 5.45 17.46 7.65
N ASN A 261 5.43 16.43 6.80
CA ASN A 261 5.43 16.58 5.34
C ASN A 261 4.09 16.26 4.68
N PHE A 262 3.07 15.84 5.45
CA PHE A 262 1.73 15.54 4.94
C PHE A 262 1.71 14.42 3.89
N THR A 263 2.67 13.49 3.91
CA THR A 263 2.67 12.30 3.05
C THR A 263 1.76 11.22 3.63
N LEU A 264 0.97 10.54 2.79
CA LEU A 264 0.20 9.36 3.22
C LEU A 264 1.15 8.20 3.55
N LEU A 265 1.19 7.78 4.82
CA LEU A 265 2.09 6.73 5.33
C LEU A 265 1.43 5.36 5.38
N ALA A 266 0.15 5.30 5.68
CA ALA A 266 -0.59 4.05 5.69
C ALA A 266 -2.05 4.27 5.33
N ASP A 267 -2.62 3.27 4.67
CA ASP A 267 -4.04 3.09 4.42
C ASP A 267 -4.45 1.76 5.05
N GLU A 268 -5.40 1.80 5.98
CA GLU A 268 -5.94 0.63 6.69
C GLU A 268 -7.45 0.58 6.51
N VAL A 269 -7.97 -0.52 5.96
CA VAL A 269 -9.40 -0.68 5.66
C VAL A 269 -10.00 -1.76 6.56
N TYR A 270 -11.17 -1.47 7.14
CA TYR A 270 -11.80 -2.27 8.18
C TYR A 270 -13.25 -2.67 7.85
N ALA A 271 -13.65 -3.83 8.35
CA ALA A 271 -15.04 -4.25 8.53
C ALA A 271 -15.34 -4.35 10.03
N GLY A 272 -15.99 -3.34 10.59
CA GLY A 272 -16.13 -3.17 12.02
C GLY A 272 -14.76 -3.07 12.69
N LYS A 273 -14.36 -4.13 13.42
CA LYS A 273 -13.07 -4.22 14.10
C LYS A 273 -12.04 -5.07 13.36
N ASP A 274 -12.44 -5.71 12.26
CA ASP A 274 -11.58 -6.62 11.52
C ASP A 274 -10.80 -5.86 10.45
N LEU A 275 -9.46 -5.89 10.53
CA LEU A 275 -8.59 -5.37 9.49
C LEU A 275 -8.74 -6.22 8.22
N LEU A 276 -9.21 -5.60 7.15
CA LEU A 276 -9.38 -6.21 5.83
C LEU A 276 -8.18 -5.97 4.94
N PHE A 277 -7.62 -4.77 4.94
CA PHE A 277 -6.51 -4.39 4.08
C PHE A 277 -5.62 -3.39 4.79
N GLN A 278 -4.33 -3.46 4.53
CA GLN A 278 -3.37 -2.48 4.98
C GLN A 278 -2.30 -2.31 3.91
N LEU A 279 -2.02 -1.06 3.55
CA LEU A 279 -0.88 -0.67 2.73
C LEU A 279 -0.04 0.32 3.54
N LYS A 280 1.22 -0.02 3.79
CA LYS A 280 2.17 0.80 4.57
C LYS A 280 3.35 1.23 3.73
N LEU A 281 3.73 2.49 3.89
CA LEU A 281 4.84 3.14 3.23
C LEU A 281 6.05 3.17 4.17
N ASN A 282 7.07 2.36 3.88
CA ASN A 282 8.20 2.18 4.80
C ASN A 282 9.36 3.13 4.51
N GLN A 283 9.68 3.31 3.24
CA GLN A 283 10.77 4.15 2.78
C GLN A 283 10.29 4.94 1.58
N THR A 284 10.69 6.19 1.50
CA THR A 284 10.27 7.10 0.43
C THR A 284 11.45 7.91 -0.04
N SER A 285 11.60 8.02 -1.35
CA SER A 285 12.33 9.10 -1.97
C SER A 285 11.39 9.93 -2.85
N VAL A 286 11.51 11.24 -2.75
CA VAL A 286 10.64 12.21 -3.42
C VAL A 286 11.49 13.10 -4.30
N ASN A 287 11.10 13.23 -5.56
CA ASN A 287 11.75 14.06 -6.57
C ASN A 287 13.20 13.67 -6.92
N ASP A 288 13.60 12.44 -6.62
CA ASP A 288 14.85 11.89 -7.15
C ASP A 288 14.80 11.74 -8.67
N THR A 289 15.96 11.82 -9.29
CA THR A 289 16.15 11.53 -10.72
C THR A 289 15.87 10.05 -10.96
N LEU A 290 14.94 9.76 -11.87
CA LEU A 290 14.67 8.40 -12.34
C LEU A 290 15.54 8.12 -13.57
N ALA A 291 15.99 6.87 -13.72
CA ALA A 291 16.67 6.44 -14.94
C ALA A 291 15.67 6.42 -16.12
N ALA A 292 16.16 6.71 -17.34
CA ALA A 292 15.30 6.81 -18.53
C ALA A 292 14.55 5.50 -18.85
N ASP A 293 15.09 4.36 -18.42
CA ASP A 293 14.57 3.02 -18.63
C ASP A 293 13.71 2.49 -17.46
N THR A 294 13.46 3.31 -16.43
CA THR A 294 12.72 2.91 -15.21
C THR A 294 11.39 2.21 -15.55
N PHE A 295 10.65 2.73 -16.53
CA PHE A 295 9.32 2.25 -16.92
C PHE A 295 9.34 1.27 -18.11
N ILE A 296 10.51 0.77 -18.50
CA ILE A 296 10.65 -0.27 -19.53
C ILE A 296 10.66 -1.64 -18.85
N LEU A 297 9.81 -2.57 -19.35
CA LEU A 297 9.65 -3.93 -18.84
C LEU A 297 10.46 -4.96 -19.61
#